data_AF-A0A968H5R3-F1
#
_entry.id   AF-A0A968H5R3-F1
#
_cell.length_a   1.000
_cell.length_b   1.000
_cell.length_c   1.000
_cell.angle_alpha   90.00
_cell.angle_beta   90.00
_cell.angle_gamma   90.00
#
_symmetry.space_group_name_H-M   'P 1'
#
loop_
_entity.id
_entity.type
_entity.pdbx_description
1 polymer ?
#
loop_
_entity_poly.entity_id
_entity_poly.type
_entity_poly.pdbx_seq_one_letter_code
_entity_poly.pdbx_strand_id
1 'polypeptide(L)'
;MQVHTKKRPTNDIITLQLKVHRHNVPLIKRYAEAIESEEERTYTVAEVFPEYVGKETQVALRAYRTREELTQKQLAELTGIPQHHISEMENGKRGIGKERAKKLAEALHCDYRQLL
;
A
#
# COMPACT_ATOMS: atom_id res chain seq x y z
N MET A 1 -37.99 36.32 -31.59
CA MET A 1 -36.62 36.59 -31.11
C MET A 1 -36.51 36.05 -29.69
N GLN A 2 -36.01 34.82 -29.54
CA GLN A 2 -35.87 34.15 -28.24
C GLN A 2 -34.43 34.34 -27.76
N VAL A 3 -34.25 35.09 -26.68
CA VAL A 3 -32.93 35.30 -26.07
C VAL A 3 -32.66 34.12 -25.16
N HIS A 4 -31.82 33.19 -25.61
CA HIS A 4 -31.27 32.16 -24.75
C HIS A 4 -30.37 32.81 -23.69
N THR A 5 -30.84 32.90 -22.46
CA THR A 5 -30.00 33.23 -21.31
C THR A 5 -29.13 32.01 -21.00
N LYS A 6 -27.85 32.06 -21.42
CA LYS A 6 -26.83 31.08 -21.02
C LYS A 6 -26.80 31.01 -19.48
N LYS A 7 -26.97 29.80 -18.93
CA LYS A 7 -26.73 29.50 -17.51
C LYS A 7 -25.32 29.99 -17.15
N ARG A 8 -25.19 30.74 -16.05
CA ARG A 8 -23.89 31.13 -15.51
C ARG A 8 -23.17 29.86 -15.03
N PRO A 9 -21.93 29.57 -15.47
CA PRO A 9 -21.13 28.55 -14.81
C PRO A 9 -20.77 29.09 -13.43
N THR A 10 -21.38 28.55 -12.39
CA THR A 10 -20.92 28.79 -11.02
C THR A 10 -19.61 28.03 -10.88
N ASN A 11 -18.49 28.75 -10.74
CA ASN A 11 -17.21 28.15 -10.36
C ASN A 11 -17.38 27.59 -8.93
N ASP A 12 -17.63 26.29 -8.83
CA ASP A 12 -17.99 25.56 -7.60
C ASP A 12 -16.73 25.23 -6.78
N ILE A 13 -15.92 26.25 -6.48
CA ILE A 13 -14.66 26.12 -5.75
C ILE A 13 -14.91 26.36 -4.27
N ILE A 14 -14.50 25.41 -3.41
CA ILE A 14 -14.66 25.49 -1.95
C ILE A 14 -13.27 25.49 -1.29
N THR A 15 -13.05 26.40 -0.33
CA THR A 15 -11.81 26.44 0.45
C THR A 15 -11.84 25.41 1.58
N LEU A 16 -10.91 24.46 1.57
CA LEU A 16 -10.71 23.47 2.63
C LEU A 16 -9.53 23.87 3.55
N GLN A 17 -9.77 23.95 4.86
CA GLN A 17 -8.72 24.17 5.87
C GLN A 17 -8.49 22.90 6.71
N LEU A 18 -7.24 22.42 6.76
CA LEU A 18 -6.86 21.19 7.45
C LEU A 18 -5.76 21.49 8.47
N LYS A 19 -5.88 20.91 9.69
CA LYS A 19 -4.80 20.89 10.68
C LYS A 19 -3.97 19.64 10.49
N VAL A 20 -2.68 19.80 10.20
CA VAL A 20 -1.79 18.69 9.85
C VAL A 20 -0.43 18.89 10.50
N HIS A 21 0.29 17.79 10.76
CA HIS A 21 1.67 17.89 11.21
C HIS A 21 2.56 18.49 10.12
N ARG A 22 3.54 19.32 10.52
CA ARG A 22 4.38 20.10 9.60
C ARG A 22 5.08 19.25 8.54
N HIS A 23 5.48 18.02 8.87
CA HIS A 23 6.14 17.11 7.92
C HIS A 23 5.20 16.59 6.82
N ASN A 24 3.88 16.63 7.01
CA ASN A 24 2.89 16.16 6.03
C ASN A 24 2.43 17.23 5.05
N VAL A 25 2.79 18.50 5.26
CA VAL A 25 2.37 19.62 4.39
C VAL A 25 2.77 19.42 2.92
N PRO A 26 3.98 18.95 2.57
CA PRO A 26 4.35 18.73 1.17
C PRO A 26 3.53 17.63 0.48
N LEU A 27 3.20 16.56 1.20
CA LEU A 27 2.41 15.44 0.69
C LEU A 27 0.97 15.88 0.38
N ILE A 28 0.36 16.65 1.28
CA ILE A 28 -1.02 17.14 1.11
C ILE A 28 -1.14 18.14 -0.03
N LYS A 29 -0.13 19.01 -0.23
CA LYS A 29 -0.10 19.90 -1.40
C LYS A 29 -0.07 19.12 -2.72
N ARG A 30 0.83 18.13 -2.83
CA ARG A 30 0.92 17.27 -4.02
C ARG A 30 -0.38 16.51 -4.29
N TYR A 31 -1.04 16.04 -3.24
CA TYR A 31 -2.31 15.35 -3.36
C TYR A 31 -3.43 16.26 -3.85
N ALA A 32 -3.53 17.48 -3.30
CA ALA A 32 -4.52 18.47 -3.75
C ALA A 32 -4.30 18.89 -5.21
N GLU A 33 -3.05 19.11 -5.62
CA GLU A 33 -2.68 19.41 -7.01
C GLU A 33 -3.08 18.28 -7.98
N ALA A 34 -2.89 17.01 -7.59
CA ALA A 34 -3.27 15.86 -8.41
C ALA A 34 -4.79 15.68 -8.54
N ILE A 35 -5.58 16.06 -7.54
CA ILE A 35 -7.04 16.01 -7.62
C ILE A 35 -7.57 17.07 -8.58
N GLU A 36 -7.08 18.31 -8.46
CA GLU A 36 -7.54 19.45 -9.26
C GLU A 36 -7.14 19.36 -10.74
N SER A 37 -6.05 18.64 -11.07
CA SER A 37 -5.60 18.51 -12.45
C SER A 37 -6.40 17.49 -13.29
N GLU A 38 -7.36 16.76 -12.69
CA GLU A 38 -8.03 15.59 -13.29
C GLU A 38 -7.04 14.54 -13.86
N GLU A 39 -5.75 14.65 -13.54
CA GLU A 39 -4.78 13.63 -13.89
C GLU A 39 -4.99 12.47 -12.92
N GLU A 40 -5.55 11.37 -13.41
CA GLU A 40 -5.41 10.06 -12.78
C GLU A 40 -3.93 9.67 -12.78
N ARG A 41 -3.17 10.29 -11.87
CA ARG A 41 -1.77 10.05 -11.73
C ARG A 41 -1.61 8.77 -10.93
N THR A 42 -1.32 7.69 -11.65
CA THR A 42 -0.94 6.42 -11.02
C THR A 42 0.46 6.58 -10.47
N TYR A 43 0.60 6.50 -9.15
CA TYR A 43 1.91 6.46 -8.51
C TYR A 43 2.36 5.01 -8.38
N THR A 44 3.61 4.75 -8.74
CA THR A 44 4.23 3.47 -8.43
C THR A 44 4.61 3.42 -6.94
N VAL A 45 4.63 2.22 -6.36
CA VAL A 45 5.03 2.03 -4.94
C VAL A 45 6.42 2.62 -4.67
N ALA A 46 7.34 2.52 -5.63
CA ALA A 46 8.70 3.07 -5.52
C ALA A 46 8.74 4.61 -5.42
N GLU A 47 7.80 5.31 -6.05
CA GLU A 47 7.72 6.78 -6.00
C GLU A 47 7.16 7.26 -4.65
N VAL A 48 6.25 6.49 -4.05
CA VAL A 48 5.59 6.87 -2.79
C VAL A 48 6.38 6.38 -1.57
N PHE A 49 6.98 5.19 -1.66
CA PHE A 49 7.67 4.52 -0.56
C PHE A 49 9.04 3.98 -1.00
N PRO A 50 10.02 4.86 -1.27
CA PRO A 50 11.35 4.46 -1.72
C PRO A 50 12.08 3.54 -0.73
N GLU A 51 11.74 3.57 0.56
CA GLU A 51 12.31 2.71 1.61
C GLU A 51 11.98 1.22 1.45
N TYR A 52 10.98 0.88 0.65
CA TYR A 52 10.55 -0.49 0.37
C TYR A 52 11.10 -1.07 -0.93
N VAL A 53 11.83 -0.27 -1.72
CA VAL A 53 12.52 -0.75 -2.93
C VAL A 53 13.54 -1.82 -2.55
N GLY A 54 13.46 -2.99 -3.18
CA GLY A 54 14.28 -4.16 -2.88
C GLY A 54 13.87 -4.91 -1.61
N LYS A 55 12.74 -4.54 -0.99
CA LYS A 55 12.17 -5.17 0.21
C LYS A 55 10.72 -5.59 -0.02
N GLU A 56 10.31 -5.72 -1.27
CA GLU A 56 8.93 -5.96 -1.67
C GLU A 56 8.41 -7.25 -1.04
N THR A 57 9.18 -8.34 -1.14
CA THR A 57 8.79 -9.67 -0.66
C THR A 57 8.62 -9.74 0.87
N GLN A 58 9.57 -9.14 1.62
CA GLN A 58 9.53 -9.12 3.09
C GLN A 58 8.40 -8.22 3.62
N VAL A 59 8.14 -7.10 2.95
CA VAL A 59 7.03 -6.19 3.26
C VAL A 59 5.70 -6.86 2.91
N ALA A 60 5.61 -7.53 1.76
CA ALA A 60 4.42 -8.27 1.35
C ALA A 60 4.06 -9.35 2.36
N LEU A 61 5.01 -10.19 2.79
CA LEU A 61 4.76 -11.21 3.82
C LEU A 61 4.17 -10.60 5.09
N ARG A 62 4.77 -9.51 5.58
CA ARG A 62 4.31 -8.82 6.79
C ARG A 62 2.93 -8.17 6.61
N ALA A 63 2.67 -7.61 5.42
CA ALA A 63 1.40 -6.99 5.07
C ALA A 63 0.28 -8.04 5.03
N TYR A 64 0.50 -9.16 4.34
CA TYR A 64 -0.46 -10.27 4.30
C TYR A 64 -0.70 -10.84 5.69
N ARG A 65 0.35 -11.05 6.50
CA ARG A 65 0.17 -11.54 7.87
C ARG A 65 -0.68 -10.57 8.71
N THR A 66 -0.44 -9.27 8.58
CA THR A 66 -1.22 -8.25 9.30
C THR A 66 -2.66 -8.18 8.80
N ARG A 67 -2.90 -8.38 7.50
CA ARG A 67 -4.25 -8.45 6.90
C ARG A 67 -5.08 -9.58 7.48
N GLU A 68 -4.46 -10.75 7.70
CA GLU A 68 -5.11 -11.91 8.32
C GLU A 68 -5.13 -11.83 9.87
N GLU A 69 -4.67 -10.71 10.46
CA GLU A 69 -4.59 -10.49 11.90
C GLU A 69 -3.75 -11.55 12.66
N LEU A 70 -2.81 -12.19 11.96
CA LEU A 70 -2.00 -13.27 12.52
C LEU A 70 -0.76 -12.72 13.22
N THR A 71 -0.42 -13.29 14.38
CA THR A 71 0.93 -13.16 14.94
C THR A 71 1.93 -14.03 14.16
N GLN A 72 3.23 -13.74 14.26
CA GLN A 72 4.25 -14.61 13.66
C GLN A 72 4.19 -16.04 14.22
N LYS A 73 3.75 -16.20 15.48
CA LYS A 73 3.58 -17.51 16.12
C LYS A 73 2.39 -18.27 15.52
N GLN A 74 1.25 -17.61 15.34
CA GLN A 74 0.08 -18.24 14.70
C GLN A 74 0.38 -18.61 13.24
N LEU A 75 1.07 -17.76 12.49
CA LEU A 75 1.48 -18.10 11.13
C LEU A 75 2.46 -19.29 11.11
N ALA A 76 3.33 -19.41 12.12
CA ALA A 76 4.21 -20.56 12.26
C ALA A 76 3.44 -21.86 12.49
N GLU A 77 2.41 -21.83 13.33
CA GLU A 77 1.53 -22.95 13.60
C GLU A 77 0.75 -23.38 12.34
N LEU A 78 0.23 -22.43 11.57
CA LEU A 78 -0.53 -22.71 10.34
C LEU A 78 0.33 -23.29 9.21
N THR A 79 1.58 -22.84 9.09
CA THR A 79 2.44 -23.20 7.94
C THR A 79 3.44 -24.30 8.26
N GLY A 80 3.60 -24.66 9.53
CA GLY A 80 4.68 -25.54 10.01
C GLY A 80 6.07 -24.92 9.87
N ILE A 81 6.18 -23.63 9.54
CA ILE A 81 7.45 -22.91 9.44
C ILE A 81 7.79 -22.35 10.82
N PRO A 82 8.98 -22.61 11.38
CA PRO A 82 9.38 -22.05 12.67
C PRO A 82 9.21 -20.52 12.74
N GLN A 83 8.70 -19.99 13.85
CA GLN A 83 8.47 -18.55 14.03
C GLN A 83 9.73 -17.71 13.81
N HIS A 84 10.91 -18.20 14.19
CA HIS A 84 12.17 -17.51 13.93
C HIS A 84 12.48 -17.38 12.42
N HIS A 85 12.13 -18.39 11.60
CA HIS A 85 12.26 -18.28 10.15
C HIS A 85 11.30 -17.25 9.57
N ILE A 86 10.06 -17.18 10.07
CA ILE A 86 9.09 -16.15 9.64
C ILE A 86 9.64 -14.77 9.97
N SER A 87 10.17 -14.57 11.17
CA SER A 87 10.82 -13.32 11.54
C SER A 87 12.02 -12.99 10.65
N GLU A 88 12.88 -13.95 10.33
CA GLU A 88 14.00 -13.74 9.42
C GLU A 88 13.54 -13.35 8.00
N MET A 89 12.45 -13.96 7.51
CA MET A 89 11.86 -13.65 6.21
C MET A 89 11.24 -12.25 6.18
N GLU A 90 10.50 -11.84 7.23
CA GLU A 90 9.95 -10.49 7.35
C GLU A 90 11.01 -9.40 7.51
N ASN A 91 12.19 -9.75 8.02
CA ASN A 91 13.31 -8.82 8.19
C ASN A 91 14.32 -8.88 7.03
N GLY A 92 14.08 -9.68 5.99
CA GLY A 92 14.97 -9.82 4.84
C GLY A 92 16.28 -10.57 5.11
N LYS A 93 16.44 -11.17 6.30
CA LYS A 93 17.62 -11.99 6.64
C LYS A 93 17.63 -13.34 5.92
N ARG A 94 16.44 -13.79 5.49
CA ARG A 94 16.23 -15.07 4.82
C ARG A 94 15.32 -14.89 3.62
N GLY A 95 15.75 -15.41 2.46
CA GLY A 95 14.90 -15.46 1.26
C GLY A 95 13.77 -16.48 1.39
N ILE A 96 12.67 -16.23 0.68
CA ILE A 96 11.51 -17.12 0.62
C ILE A 96 11.64 -18.01 -0.62
N GLY A 97 11.89 -19.30 -0.42
CA GLY A 97 11.90 -20.27 -1.52
C GLY A 97 10.49 -20.66 -1.96
N LYS A 98 10.34 -21.16 -3.19
CA LYS A 98 9.06 -21.54 -3.81
C LYS A 98 8.18 -22.45 -2.96
N GLU A 99 8.77 -23.44 -2.28
CA GLU A 99 8.00 -24.35 -1.41
C GLU A 99 7.40 -23.63 -0.20
N ARG A 100 8.18 -22.76 0.44
CA ARG A 100 7.71 -21.94 1.58
C ARG A 100 6.71 -20.89 1.13
N ALA A 101 6.95 -20.27 -0.03
CA ALA A 101 6.03 -19.32 -0.62
C ALA A 101 4.65 -19.94 -0.82
N LYS A 102 4.56 -21.20 -1.28
CA LYS A 102 3.27 -21.90 -1.41
C LYS A 102 2.57 -22.14 -0.07
N LYS A 103 3.30 -22.61 0.95
CA LYS A 103 2.76 -22.82 2.30
C LYS A 103 2.25 -21.52 2.92
N LEU A 104 3.04 -20.45 2.79
CA LEU A 104 2.67 -19.12 3.26
C LEU A 104 1.45 -18.58 2.50
N ALA A 105 1.42 -18.73 1.18
CA ALA A 105 0.32 -18.28 0.33
C ALA A 105 -1.00 -18.97 0.66
N GLU A 106 -0.96 -20.26 0.97
CA GLU A 106 -2.13 -21.03 1.42
C GLU A 106 -2.67 -20.50 2.75
N ALA A 107 -1.79 -20.28 3.73
CA ALA A 107 -2.17 -19.74 5.04
C ALA A 107 -2.58 -18.25 5.02
N LEU A 108 -2.10 -17.49 4.04
CA LEU A 108 -2.31 -16.04 3.91
C LEU A 108 -3.31 -15.67 2.82
N HIS A 109 -3.93 -16.64 2.16
CA HIS A 109 -4.90 -16.43 1.09
C HIS A 109 -4.39 -15.44 0.01
N CYS A 110 -3.20 -15.69 -0.52
CA CYS A 110 -2.59 -14.87 -1.58
C CYS A 110 -1.93 -15.73 -2.67
N ASP A 111 -1.50 -15.12 -3.78
CA ASP A 111 -0.70 -15.82 -4.78
C ASP A 111 0.76 -15.92 -4.29
N TYR A 112 1.33 -17.13 -4.29
CA TYR A 112 2.72 -17.38 -3.90
C TYR A 112 3.74 -16.55 -4.67
N ARG A 113 3.40 -16.09 -5.89
CA ARG A 113 4.26 -15.19 -6.69
C ARG A 113 4.48 -13.84 -6.03
N GLN A 114 3.60 -13.42 -5.14
CA GLN A 114 3.75 -12.19 -4.35
C GLN A 114 4.78 -12.34 -3.22
N LEU A 115 5.23 -13.58 -2.96
CA LEU A 115 6.20 -13.93 -1.92
C LEU A 115 7.52 -14.46 -2.53
N LEU A 116 7.77 -14.19 -3.81
CA LEU A 116 9.00 -14.56 -4.52
C LEU A 116 9.84 -13.35 -4.90
#